data_AF-A0A2P2JCY7-F1
#
_entry.id   AF-A0A2P2JCY7-F1
#
_cell.length_a   1.000
_cell.length_b   1.000
_cell.length_c   1.000
_cell.angle_alpha   90.00
_cell.angle_beta   90.00
_cell.angle_gamma   90.00
#
_symmetry.space_group_name_H-M   'P 1'
#
loop_
_entity.id
_entity.type
_entity.pdbx_description
1 polymer ?
#
loop_
_entity_poly.entity_id
_entity_poly.type
_entity_poly.pdbx_seq_one_letter_code
_entity_poly.pdbx_strand_id
1 'polypeptide(L)' 'MASNAAVPFWRAAGMTYITYSNICATMVRNCLKEPYRTEALSREKVHYSVSKWVDGNPEKPSIRSDTSQE' A
#
# COMPACT_ATOMS: atom_id res chain seq x y z
N MET A 1 29.26 18.46 -0.20
CA MET A 1 28.01 18.51 0.58
C MET A 1 26.87 18.28 -0.40
N ALA A 2 26.30 17.07 -0.44
CA ALA A 2 25.11 16.83 -1.26
C ALA A 2 24.03 17.82 -0.79
N SER A 3 23.49 18.61 -1.71
CA SER A 3 22.35 19.47 -1.45
C SER A 3 21.26 18.65 -0.76
N ASN A 4 20.78 19.07 0.41
CA ASN A 4 19.49 18.66 0.97
C ASN A 4 18.39 19.17 0.02
N ALA A 5 18.36 18.65 -1.21
CA ALA A 5 17.32 18.90 -2.18
C ALA A 5 16.01 18.60 -1.47
N ALA A 6 15.07 19.55 -1.52
CA ALA A 6 13.79 19.51 -0.83
C ALA A 6 13.19 18.10 -0.96
N VAL A 7 13.29 17.32 0.12
CA VAL A 7 12.76 15.96 0.13
C VAL A 7 11.25 16.07 -0.05
N PRO A 8 10.65 15.36 -1.03
CA PRO A 8 9.21 15.39 -1.19
C PRO A 8 8.51 15.06 0.12
N PHE A 9 7.39 15.72 0.41
CA PHE A 9 6.72 15.63 1.72
C PHE A 9 6.42 14.17 2.16
N TRP A 10 6.09 13.29 1.23
CA TRP A 10 5.85 11.88 1.49
C TRP A 10 7.13 11.13 1.91
N ARG A 11 8.31 11.46 1.35
CA ARG A 11 9.59 10.93 1.83
C ARG A 11 9.92 11.44 3.22
N ALA A 12 9.67 12.73 3.48
CA ALA A 12 9.88 13.32 4.80
C ALA A 12 9.00 12.65 5.87
N ALA A 13 7.80 12.17 5.51
CA ALA A 13 6.91 11.41 6.37
C ALA A 13 7.25 9.91 6.50
N GLY A 14 8.40 9.45 5.99
CA GLY A 14 8.80 8.04 6.04
C GLY A 14 8.04 7.13 5.07
N MET A 15 7.28 7.70 4.13
CA MET A 15 6.51 6.95 3.15
C MET A 15 7.36 6.65 1.90
N THR A 16 7.18 5.45 1.33
CA THR A 16 7.75 5.13 0.03
C THR A 16 6.92 5.74 -1.11
N TYR A 17 7.54 5.94 -2.27
CA TYR A 17 6.82 6.41 -3.46
C TYR A 17 5.67 5.47 -3.85
N ILE A 18 5.87 4.15 -3.67
CA ILE A 18 4.87 3.12 -3.99
C ILE A 18 3.65 3.29 -3.09
N THR A 19 3.87 3.44 -1.77
CA THR A 19 2.79 3.69 -0.81
C THR A 19 2.03 4.98 -1.11
N TYR A 20 2.76 6.06 -1.42
CA TYR A 20 2.16 7.34 -1.79
C TYR A 20 1.27 7.22 -3.03
N SER A 21 1.80 6.63 -4.10
CA SER A 21 1.10 6.48 -5.37
C SER A 21 -0.15 5.59 -5.24
N ASN A 22 -0.07 4.54 -4.44
CA ASN A 22 -1.21 3.66 -4.17
C ASN A 22 -2.34 4.40 -3.44
N ILE A 23 -2.02 5.24 -2.45
CA ILE A 23 -3.03 6.06 -1.73
C ILE A 23 -3.72 7.02 -2.69
N CYS A 24 -2.95 7.72 -3.53
CA CYS A 24 -3.52 8.61 -4.55
C CYS A 24 -4.45 7.84 -5.51
N ALA A 25 -4.04 6.65 -5.95
CA ALA A 25 -4.85 5.81 -6.81
C ALA A 25 -6.16 5.36 -6.13
N THR A 26 -6.13 4.98 -4.85
CA THR A 26 -7.32 4.66 -4.05
C THR A 26 -8.29 5.84 -4.00
N MET A 27 -7.80 7.06 -3.75
CA MET A 27 -8.64 8.26 -3.72
C MET A 27 -9.34 8.48 -5.07
N VAL A 28 -8.60 8.38 -6.18
CA VAL A 28 -9.15 8.56 -7.53
C VAL A 28 -10.21 7.51 -7.87
N ARG A 29 -9.98 6.23 -7.53
CA ARG A 29 -10.96 5.16 -7.77
C ARG A 29 -12.27 5.37 -7.02
N ASN A 30 -12.20 5.91 -5.80
CA ASN A 30 -13.39 6.21 -5.01
C ASN A 30 -14.25 7.35 -5.59
N CYS A 31 -13.67 8.21 -6.43
CA CYS A 31 -14.40 9.27 -7.11
C CYS A 31 -15.12 8.81 -8.41
N LEU A 32 -14.98 7.53 -8.80
CA LEU A 32 -15.64 7.00 -9.99
C LEU A 32 -17.14 6.79 -9.76
N LYS A 33 -17.92 6.84 -10.85
CA LYS A 33 -19.34 6.48 -10.85
C LYS A 33 -19.50 4.96 -10.95
N GLU A 34 -20.60 4.42 -10.41
CA GLU A 34 -20.98 3.04 -10.65
C GLU A 34 -21.34 2.79 -12.13
N PRO A 35 -20.98 1.63 -12.71
CA PRO A 35 -20.36 0.44 -12.06
C PRO A 35 -18.82 0.45 -12.01
N TYR A 36 -18.18 1.45 -12.62
CA TYR A 36 -16.72 1.51 -12.78
C TYR A 36 -15.97 1.63 -11.45
N ARG A 37 -16.60 2.24 -10.45
CA ARG A 37 -16.08 2.28 -9.09
C ARG A 37 -15.92 0.87 -8.52
N THR A 38 -16.99 0.07 -8.53
CA THR A 38 -16.96 -1.30 -8.03
C THR A 38 -15.91 -2.14 -8.76
N GLU A 39 -15.84 -2.02 -10.09
CA GLU A 39 -14.82 -2.71 -10.90
C GLU A 39 -13.40 -2.28 -10.51
N ALA A 40 -13.15 -0.97 -10.37
CA ALA A 40 -11.82 -0.45 -10.05
C ALA A 40 -11.38 -0.79 -8.61
N LEU A 41 -12.30 -0.79 -7.64
CA LEU A 41 -12.03 -1.13 -6.24
C LEU A 41 -11.60 -2.59 -6.07
N SER A 42 -12.00 -3.50 -6.96
CA SER A 42 -11.52 -4.88 -6.92
C SER A 42 -9.99 -4.99 -7.00
N ARG A 43 -9.33 -4.04 -7.67
CA ARG A 43 -7.87 -4.00 -7.84
C ARG A 43 -7.13 -3.55 -6.58
N GLU A 44 -7.83 -2.98 -5.61
CA GLU A 44 -7.25 -2.52 -4.35
C GLU A 44 -7.11 -3.65 -3.32
N LYS A 45 -7.87 -4.73 -3.48
CA LYS A 45 -7.84 -5.87 -2.55
C LYS A 45 -6.51 -6.60 -2.62
N VAL A 46 -5.77 -6.61 -1.53
CA VAL A 46 -4.46 -7.24 -1.41
C VAL A 46 -4.47 -8.23 -0.26
N HIS A 47 -4.32 -9.52 -0.59
CA HIS A 47 -4.31 -10.62 0.37
C HIS A 47 -2.99 -11.38 0.26
N TYR A 48 -2.13 -11.27 1.27
CA TYR A 48 -0.86 -11.99 1.30
C TYR A 48 -0.41 -12.27 2.73
N SER A 49 0.52 -13.22 2.86
CA SER A 49 1.22 -13.54 4.11
C SER A 49 2.71 -13.31 3.90
N VAL A 50 3.35 -12.56 4.80
CA VAL A 50 4.81 -12.35 4.79
C VAL A 50 5.41 -12.99 6.02
N SER A 51 6.37 -13.88 5.81
CA SER A 51 7.27 -14.37 6.86
C SER A 51 8.66 -13.82 6.61
N LYS A 52 9.23 -13.19 7.63
CA LYS A 52 10.67 -12.88 7.65
C LYS A 52 11.43 -14.16 7.97
N TRP A 53 12.50 -14.42 7.22
CA TRP A 53 13.38 -15.55 7.48
C TRP A 53 14.62 -15.05 8.22
N VAL A 54 14.94 -15.67 9.35
CA VAL A 54 16.11 -15.36 10.16
C VAL A 54 16.77 -16.69 10.55
N ASP A 55 18.10 -16.77 10.40
CA ASP A 55 18.89 -17.97 10.71
C ASP A 55 18.36 -19.26 10.05
N GLY A 56 17.81 -19.13 8.83
CA GLY A 56 17.28 -20.25 8.06
C GLY A 56 15.89 -20.73 8.47
N ASN A 57 15.27 -20.13 9.48
CA ASN A 57 13.92 -20.46 9.92
C ASN A 57 12.92 -19.33 9.63
N PRO A 58 11.67 -19.64 9.23
CA PRO A 58 10.63 -18.63 9.05
C PRO A 58 10.09 -18.17 10.40
N GLU A 59 10.05 -16.86 10.62
CA GLU A 59 9.32 -16.26 11.72
C GLU A 59 7.80 -16.34 11.47
N LYS A 60 7.03 -16.10 12.54
CA LYS A 60 5.57 -16.09 12.50
C LYS A 60 5.08 -15.16 11.38
N PRO A 61 4.25 -15.64 10.44
CA PRO A 61 3.77 -14.84 9.32
C PRO A 61 2.91 -13.66 9.80
N SER A 62 3.15 -12.49 9.22
CA SER A 62 2.21 -11.37 9.24
C SER A 62 1.23 -11.52 8.08
N ILE A 63 -0.04 -11.76 8.41
CA ILE A 63 -1.11 -11.90 7.43
C ILE A 63 -1.71 -10.51 7.18
N ARG A 64 -1.72 -10.09 5.91
CA ARG A 64 -2.50 -8.94 5.46
C ARG A 64 -3.71 -9.44 4.69
N SER A 65 -4.90 -9.10 5.17
CA SER A 65 -6.17 -9.40 4.52
C SER A 65 -7.03 -8.14 4.51
N ASP A 66 -7.46 -7.70 3.33
CA ASP A 66 -8.40 -6.58 3.16
C ASP A 66 -9.87 -7.04 3.27
N THR A 67 -10.13 -8.21 3.88
CA THR A 67 -11.49 -8.68 4.12
C THR A 67 -12.09 -7.82 5.23
N SER A 68 -13.08 -6.99 4.89
CA SER A 68 -13.96 -6.37 5.89
C SER A 68 -14.50 -7.46 6.80
N GLN A 69 -14.24 -7.37 8.11
CA GLN A 69 -15.04 -8.11 9.07
C GLN A 69 -16.43 -7.48 9.01
N GLU A 70 -17.36 -8.17 8.35
CA GLU A 70 -18.80 -7.98 8.49
C GLU A 70 -19.25 -8.48 9.87
#